data_AF-A0A2T1D4G9-F1
#
_entry.id   AF-A0A2T1D4G9-F1
#
_cell.length_a   1.000
_cell.length_b   1.000
_cell.length_c   1.000
_cell.angle_alpha   90.00
_cell.angle_beta   90.00
_cell.angle_gamma   90.00
#
_symmetry.space_group_name_H-M   'P 1'
#
loop_
_entity.id
_entity.type
_entity.pdbx_description
1 polymer ?
#
loop_
_entity_poly.entity_id
_entity_poly.type
_entity_poly.pdbx_seq_one_letter_code
_entity_poly.pdbx_strand_id
1 'polypeptide(L)'
;MTDSSSKQAPLQSQELSTSAIPAPPQWLCQAGYWFRIGFSLFLLLSVLIGVAGCSSSAATVPWQKATTVVPEAVIEQVIQTNTDMDVAQAKETLLAWSVDGKEGKLTLFNFNTPNLCGALGCLYTGYWLRENQSAVEVFQNYLNPNLPANQPLIQMGEDRGQALPCLEVLQMEGDRLRQLNYCFNGDRYQLADSQLLSS
;
A
#
# COMPACT_ATOMS: atom_id res chain seq x y z
N MET A 1 -84.87 3.28 39.93
CA MET A 1 -85.51 4.59 40.20
C MET A 1 -84.43 5.51 40.72
N THR A 2 -84.35 6.70 40.09
CA THR A 2 -83.72 7.95 40.54
C THR A 2 -82.20 8.01 40.76
N ASP A 3 -81.56 8.62 39.75
CA ASP A 3 -80.40 9.50 39.85
C ASP A 3 -80.54 10.57 40.96
N SER A 4 -79.45 10.87 41.65
CA SER A 4 -78.98 12.25 41.86
C SER A 4 -77.66 12.32 42.63
N SER A 5 -76.64 12.83 41.95
CA SER A 5 -75.85 14.02 42.29
C SER A 5 -75.24 14.12 43.71
N SER A 6 -73.90 14.21 43.77
CA SER A 6 -73.29 15.22 44.63
C SER A 6 -71.88 15.63 44.18
N LYS A 7 -71.64 16.93 44.25
CA LYS A 7 -70.45 17.68 43.81
C LYS A 7 -69.27 17.47 44.77
N GLN A 8 -68.07 17.39 44.22
CA GLN A 8 -66.81 17.44 44.98
C GLN A 8 -66.41 18.86 45.37
N ALA A 9 -65.86 18.99 46.58
CA ALA A 9 -65.06 20.12 47.05
C ALA A 9 -63.70 19.60 47.57
N PRO A 10 -62.62 20.39 47.52
CA PRO A 10 -61.25 19.89 47.40
C PRO A 10 -60.56 19.69 48.74
N LEU A 11 -59.64 18.72 48.80
CA LEU A 11 -58.73 18.51 49.92
C LEU A 11 -57.32 18.97 49.53
N GLN A 12 -56.93 20.06 50.17
CA GLN A 12 -55.61 20.68 50.12
C GLN A 12 -54.63 19.82 50.94
N SER A 13 -53.47 19.50 50.38
CA SER A 13 -52.38 18.83 51.11
C SER A 13 -51.09 19.63 50.96
N GLN A 14 -50.55 20.05 52.10
CA GLN A 14 -49.33 20.83 52.28
C GLN A 14 -48.08 20.09 51.81
N GLU A 15 -47.16 20.85 51.23
CA GLU A 15 -45.85 20.41 50.76
C GLU A 15 -44.89 19.99 51.89
N LEU A 16 -44.15 18.92 51.62
CA LEU A 16 -43.01 18.45 52.42
C LEU A 16 -41.75 19.21 51.97
N SER A 17 -41.21 20.07 52.83
CA SER A 17 -39.98 20.83 52.55
C SER A 17 -38.78 19.91 52.39
N THR A 18 -38.34 19.71 51.14
CA THR A 18 -37.06 19.07 50.81
C THR A 18 -35.96 20.14 50.90
N SER A 19 -35.04 20.00 51.86
CA SER A 19 -33.87 20.90 51.97
C SER A 19 -33.06 20.88 50.68
N ALA A 20 -32.91 22.06 50.09
CA ALA A 20 -32.21 22.29 48.83
C ALA A 20 -30.71 22.02 48.99
N ILE A 21 -30.18 21.11 48.17
CA ILE A 21 -28.74 20.99 47.94
C ILE A 21 -28.31 22.30 47.25
N PRO A 22 -27.31 23.04 47.76
CA PRO A 22 -26.87 24.28 47.13
C PRO A 22 -26.38 23.99 45.72
N ALA A 23 -26.90 24.73 44.75
CA ALA A 23 -26.49 24.60 43.36
C ALA A 23 -24.98 24.82 43.25
N PRO A 24 -24.25 23.98 42.48
CA PRO A 24 -22.82 24.14 42.34
C PRO A 24 -22.50 25.51 41.73
N PRO A 25 -21.40 26.15 42.17
CA PRO A 25 -21.01 27.46 41.67
C PRO A 25 -20.76 27.40 40.15
N GLN A 26 -21.19 28.44 39.44
CA GLN A 26 -21.30 28.45 37.97
C GLN A 26 -19.99 28.16 37.23
N TRP A 27 -18.83 28.46 37.85
CA TRP A 27 -17.51 28.18 37.27
C TRP A 27 -17.24 26.67 37.12
N LEU A 28 -17.75 25.82 38.02
CA LEU A 28 -17.61 24.36 37.92
C LEU A 28 -18.46 23.80 36.77
N CYS A 29 -19.65 24.34 36.58
CA CYS A 29 -20.51 23.96 35.44
C CYS A 29 -19.87 24.37 34.11
N GLN A 30 -19.28 25.56 34.04
CA GLN A 30 -18.56 26.04 32.85
C GLN A 30 -17.29 25.22 32.58
N ALA A 31 -16.50 24.92 33.61
CA ALA A 31 -15.30 24.09 33.49
C ALA A 31 -15.64 22.68 32.98
N GLY A 32 -16.70 22.06 33.51
CA GLY A 32 -17.18 20.76 33.04
C GLY A 32 -17.67 20.80 31.58
N TYR A 33 -18.34 21.88 31.17
CA TYR A 33 -18.78 22.06 29.78
C TYR A 33 -17.60 22.16 28.81
N TRP A 34 -16.61 23.02 29.12
CA TRP A 34 -15.41 23.17 28.29
C TRP A 34 -14.55 21.90 28.25
N PHE A 35 -14.45 21.17 29.37
CA PHE A 35 -13.75 19.88 29.43
C PHE A 35 -14.40 18.85 28.50
N ARG A 36 -15.74 18.75 28.49
CA ARG A 36 -16.47 17.81 27.61
C ARG A 36 -16.30 18.16 26.13
N ILE A 37 -16.28 19.45 25.78
CA ILE A 37 -16.02 19.89 24.41
C ILE A 37 -14.58 19.56 24.01
N GLY A 38 -13.60 19.92 24.83
CA GLY A 38 -12.19 19.63 24.56
C GLY A 38 -11.90 18.14 24.43
N PHE A 39 -12.49 17.32 25.31
CA PHE A 39 -12.35 15.86 25.27
C PHE A 39 -13.00 15.25 24.03
N SER A 40 -14.20 15.70 23.65
CA SER A 40 -14.86 15.26 22.42
C SER A 40 -14.05 15.63 21.19
N LEU A 41 -13.51 16.85 21.13
CA LEU A 41 -12.68 17.31 20.04
C LEU A 41 -11.37 16.51 19.95
N PHE A 42 -10.71 16.26 21.09
CA PHE A 42 -9.49 15.47 21.15
C PHE A 42 -9.68 14.03 20.68
N LEU A 43 -10.80 13.38 21.06
CA LEU A 43 -11.14 12.05 20.57
C LEU A 43 -11.41 12.04 19.07
N LEU A 44 -12.11 13.06 18.55
CA LEU A 44 -12.39 13.19 17.11
C LEU A 44 -11.09 13.38 16.31
N LEU A 45 -10.17 14.22 16.79
CA LEU A 45 -8.84 14.39 16.21
C LEU A 45 -8.00 13.11 16.29
N SER A 46 -8.06 12.38 17.39
CA SER A 46 -7.32 11.12 17.56
C SER A 46 -7.78 10.05 16.56
N VAL A 47 -9.08 9.96 16.29
CA VAL A 47 -9.63 9.07 15.25
C VAL A 47 -9.17 9.50 13.87
N LEU A 48 -9.20 10.80 13.56
CA LEU A 48 -8.78 11.33 12.25
C LEU A 48 -7.29 11.13 11.97
N ILE A 49 -6.43 11.24 13.00
CA ILE A 49 -4.98 11.00 12.86
C ILE A 49 -4.68 9.50 12.79
N GLY A 50 -5.45 8.66 13.50
CA GLY A 50 -5.28 7.20 13.49
C GLY A 50 -5.61 6.51 12.16
N VAL A 51 -6.49 7.10 11.33
CA VAL A 51 -6.78 6.59 9.97
C VAL A 51 -5.80 7.10 8.90
N ALA A 52 -4.90 8.01 9.23
CA ALA A 52 -3.78 8.41 8.37
C ALA A 52 -2.52 7.59 8.63
N GLY A 53 -2.65 6.44 9.31
CA GLY A 53 -1.61 5.41 9.30
C GLY A 53 -1.42 4.94 7.86
N CYS A 54 -0.23 5.18 7.30
CA CYS A 54 0.20 4.67 6.01
C CYS A 54 0.05 3.14 5.99
N SER A 55 -1.13 2.67 5.58
CA SER A 55 -1.29 1.33 5.08
C SER A 55 -0.46 1.30 3.81
N SER A 56 0.71 0.66 3.87
CA SER A 56 1.49 0.29 2.70
C SER A 56 0.62 -0.64 1.86
N SER A 57 -0.30 -0.07 1.09
CA SER A 57 -0.95 -0.78 0.00
C SER A 57 0.21 -1.22 -0.88
N ALA A 58 0.53 -2.52 -0.85
CA ALA A 58 1.44 -3.13 -1.80
C ALA A 58 0.89 -2.80 -3.19
N ALA A 59 1.45 -1.78 -3.81
CA ALA A 59 0.96 -1.28 -5.07
C ALA A 59 1.34 -2.32 -6.12
N THR A 60 0.33 -3.02 -6.65
CA THR A 60 0.47 -3.84 -7.85
C THR A 60 1.21 -3.03 -8.90
N VAL A 61 2.29 -3.60 -9.44
CA VAL A 61 3.18 -2.91 -10.37
C VAL A 61 2.39 -2.33 -11.55
N PRO A 62 2.38 -0.99 -11.71
CA PRO A 62 1.70 -0.34 -12.83
C PRO A 62 2.57 -0.44 -14.09
N TRP A 63 2.58 -1.61 -14.73
CA TRP A 63 3.29 -1.82 -15.98
C TRP A 63 2.83 -0.84 -17.06
N GLN A 64 3.76 -0.14 -17.68
CA GLN A 64 3.52 0.81 -18.76
C GLN A 64 4.36 0.43 -19.98
N LYS A 65 4.02 0.93 -21.17
CA LYS A 65 4.86 0.72 -22.35
C LYS A 65 6.24 1.32 -22.11
N ALA A 66 7.31 0.57 -22.33
CA ALA A 66 8.67 1.04 -22.08
C ALA A 66 8.97 2.38 -22.77
N THR A 67 8.50 2.53 -24.02
CA THR A 67 8.64 3.75 -24.84
C THR A 67 7.99 5.00 -24.25
N THR A 68 7.13 4.86 -23.25
CA THR A 68 6.46 6.01 -22.58
C THR A 68 7.20 6.52 -21.35
N VAL A 69 8.07 5.70 -20.75
CA VAL A 69 8.70 6.03 -19.45
C VAL A 69 10.22 5.89 -19.42
N VAL A 70 10.80 5.34 -20.48
CA VAL A 70 12.25 5.11 -20.59
C VAL A 70 12.78 5.77 -21.86
N PRO A 71 13.96 6.43 -21.83
CA PRO A 71 14.62 6.92 -23.03
C PRO A 71 14.88 5.81 -24.06
N GLU A 72 14.72 6.13 -25.34
CA GLU A 72 14.83 5.17 -26.43
C GLU A 72 16.17 4.42 -26.45
N ALA A 73 17.29 5.12 -26.25
CA ALA A 73 18.62 4.51 -26.22
C ALA A 73 18.75 3.41 -25.14
N VAL A 74 18.09 3.58 -24.00
CA VAL A 74 18.10 2.57 -22.92
C VAL A 74 17.26 1.36 -23.34
N ILE A 75 16.11 1.58 -23.97
CA ILE A 75 15.25 0.49 -24.46
C ILE A 75 15.99 -0.36 -25.49
N GLU A 76 16.72 0.26 -26.41
CA GLU A 76 17.52 -0.45 -27.41
C GLU A 76 18.62 -1.28 -26.76
N GLN A 77 19.36 -0.71 -25.80
CA GLN A 77 20.36 -1.43 -25.03
C GLN A 77 19.75 -2.65 -24.31
N VAL A 78 18.61 -2.46 -23.64
CA VAL A 78 17.91 -3.50 -22.89
C VAL A 78 17.49 -4.66 -23.78
N ILE A 79 16.91 -4.36 -24.94
CA ILE A 79 16.49 -5.37 -25.92
C ILE A 79 17.71 -6.13 -26.44
N GLN A 80 18.72 -5.42 -26.94
CA GLN A 80 19.91 -6.04 -27.53
C GLN A 80 20.71 -6.89 -26.53
N THR A 81 20.64 -6.56 -25.24
CA THR A 81 21.33 -7.32 -24.18
C THR A 81 20.60 -8.61 -23.83
N ASN A 82 19.27 -8.65 -23.99
CA ASN A 82 18.43 -9.71 -23.42
C ASN A 82 17.71 -10.58 -24.46
N THR A 83 17.66 -10.18 -25.73
CA THR A 83 16.97 -10.92 -26.77
C THR A 83 17.58 -10.70 -28.16
N ASP A 84 17.46 -11.71 -29.02
CA ASP A 84 17.83 -11.65 -30.43
C ASP A 84 16.67 -11.13 -31.32
N MET A 85 15.56 -10.69 -30.73
CA MET A 85 14.43 -10.11 -31.48
C MET A 85 14.80 -8.80 -32.16
N ASP A 86 14.11 -8.52 -33.26
CA ASP A 86 14.15 -7.19 -33.89
C ASP A 86 13.73 -6.11 -32.89
N VAL A 87 14.50 -5.03 -32.84
CA VAL A 87 14.32 -3.95 -31.87
C VAL A 87 12.97 -3.24 -32.06
N ALA A 88 12.54 -3.02 -33.31
CA ALA A 88 11.26 -2.36 -33.57
C ALA A 88 10.10 -3.24 -33.09
N GLN A 89 10.16 -4.55 -33.38
CA GLN A 89 9.17 -5.51 -32.91
C GLN A 89 9.12 -5.62 -31.38
N ALA A 90 10.28 -5.73 -30.72
CA ALA A 90 10.34 -5.86 -29.26
C ALA A 90 9.80 -4.59 -28.55
N LYS A 91 10.09 -3.39 -29.08
CA LYS A 91 9.60 -2.10 -28.55
C LYS A 91 8.07 -2.01 -28.48
N GLU A 92 7.33 -2.68 -29.37
CA GLU A 92 5.87 -2.61 -29.40
C GLU A 92 5.18 -3.23 -28.18
N THR A 93 5.84 -4.25 -27.60
CA THR A 93 5.25 -5.10 -26.56
C THR A 93 5.99 -5.02 -25.23
N LEU A 94 7.20 -4.46 -25.21
CA LEU A 94 8.00 -4.31 -24.00
C LEU A 94 7.32 -3.38 -22.99
N LEU A 95 7.09 -3.92 -21.79
CA LEU A 95 6.58 -3.15 -20.66
C LEU A 95 7.72 -2.81 -19.69
N ALA A 96 7.60 -1.66 -19.04
CA ALA A 96 8.51 -1.21 -18.02
C ALA A 96 7.76 -0.63 -16.81
N TRP A 97 8.42 -0.67 -15.66
CA TRP A 97 8.01 0.00 -14.44
C TRP A 97 9.23 0.60 -13.76
N SER A 98 9.16 1.88 -13.41
CA SER A 98 10.25 2.61 -12.78
C SER A 98 9.89 3.03 -11.37
N VAL A 99 10.85 2.91 -10.46
CA VAL A 99 10.75 3.31 -9.05
C VAL A 99 11.98 4.12 -8.68
N ASP A 100 11.76 5.22 -7.96
CA ASP A 100 12.85 6.05 -7.48
C ASP A 100 13.60 5.32 -6.35
N GLY A 101 14.93 5.29 -6.48
CA GLY A 101 15.85 4.91 -5.43
C GLY A 101 16.55 6.13 -4.84
N LYS A 102 17.45 5.91 -3.90
CA LYS A 102 18.24 6.99 -3.28
C LYS A 102 19.27 7.58 -4.22
N GLU A 103 19.79 6.75 -5.11
CA GLU A 103 20.87 7.12 -6.04
C GLU A 103 20.46 6.86 -7.49
N GLY A 104 19.27 7.30 -7.91
CA GLY A 104 18.76 7.11 -9.27
C GLY A 104 17.44 6.35 -9.27
N LYS A 105 17.16 5.62 -10.35
CA LYS A 105 15.90 4.86 -10.52
C LYS A 105 16.19 3.39 -10.79
N LEU A 106 15.39 2.52 -10.20
CA LEU A 106 15.25 1.14 -10.66
C LEU A 106 14.18 1.12 -11.76
N THR A 107 14.52 0.60 -12.93
CA THR A 107 13.55 0.33 -13.99
C THR A 107 13.51 -1.16 -14.29
N LEU A 108 12.38 -1.80 -13.97
CA LEU A 108 12.11 -3.18 -14.32
C LEU A 108 11.51 -3.26 -15.73
N PHE A 109 11.98 -4.22 -16.52
CA PHE A 109 11.45 -4.56 -17.84
C PHE A 109 10.83 -5.95 -17.81
N ASN A 110 9.67 -6.05 -18.43
CA ASN A 110 8.87 -7.26 -18.47
C ASN A 110 8.86 -7.79 -19.91
N PHE A 111 9.57 -8.91 -20.12
CA PHE A 111 9.62 -9.63 -21.39
C PHE A 111 8.58 -10.78 -21.44
N ASN A 112 7.50 -10.69 -20.66
CA ASN A 112 6.35 -11.59 -20.79
C ASN A 112 5.56 -11.27 -22.06
N THR A 113 6.15 -11.66 -23.20
CA THR A 113 5.53 -11.61 -24.51
C THR A 113 5.45 -13.04 -25.04
N PRO A 114 4.47 -13.37 -25.92
CA PRO A 114 4.23 -14.74 -26.37
C PRO A 114 5.47 -15.45 -26.96
N ASN A 115 6.45 -14.71 -27.44
CA ASN A 115 7.63 -15.24 -28.10
C ASN A 115 8.88 -15.34 -27.21
N LEU A 116 8.82 -14.83 -25.96
CA LEU A 116 10.01 -14.68 -25.10
C LEU A 116 9.93 -15.45 -23.77
N CYS A 117 8.78 -16.05 -23.45
CA CYS A 117 8.64 -16.93 -22.30
C CYS A 117 9.02 -18.37 -22.65
N GLY A 118 9.80 -19.01 -21.77
CA GLY A 118 10.17 -20.42 -21.89
C GLY A 118 9.52 -21.28 -20.81
N ALA A 119 9.91 -22.55 -20.75
CA ALA A 119 9.41 -23.50 -19.73
C ALA A 119 9.74 -23.08 -18.28
N LEU A 120 10.76 -22.22 -18.10
CA LEU A 120 11.18 -21.69 -16.79
C LEU A 120 10.44 -20.41 -16.39
N GLY A 121 9.50 -19.93 -17.22
CA GLY A 121 8.79 -18.67 -17.04
C GLY A 121 9.25 -17.59 -18.03
N CYS A 122 8.93 -16.35 -17.71
CA CYS A 122 9.23 -15.18 -18.52
C CYS A 122 10.39 -14.41 -17.93
N LEU A 123 11.20 -13.78 -18.78
CA LEU A 123 12.32 -12.96 -18.34
C LEU A 123 11.84 -11.63 -17.78
N TYR A 124 12.36 -11.27 -16.60
CA TYR A 124 12.25 -9.95 -16.00
C TYR A 124 13.65 -9.44 -15.71
N THR A 125 13.95 -8.24 -16.20
CA THR A 125 15.24 -7.58 -15.93
C THR A 125 15.04 -6.27 -15.22
N GLY A 126 16.06 -5.81 -14.50
CA GLY A 126 16.05 -4.55 -13.78
C GLY A 126 17.33 -3.80 -14.04
N TYR A 127 17.19 -2.52 -14.39
CA TYR A 127 18.30 -1.62 -14.67
C TYR A 127 18.33 -0.47 -13.69
N TRP A 128 19.53 -0.12 -13.25
CA TRP A 128 19.80 1.07 -12.48
C TRP A 128 20.09 2.24 -13.42
N LEU A 129 19.17 3.20 -13.45
CA LEU A 129 19.27 4.39 -14.28
C LEU A 129 19.71 5.58 -13.42
N ARG A 130 20.83 6.19 -13.78
CA ARG A 130 21.39 7.38 -13.11
C ARG A 130 21.55 8.50 -14.12
N GLU A 131 21.38 9.73 -13.67
CA GLU A 131 21.55 10.90 -14.54
C GLU A 131 22.96 10.91 -15.14
N ASN A 132 23.03 11.08 -16.47
CA ASN A 132 24.27 11.15 -17.24
C ASN A 132 25.17 9.89 -17.12
N GLN A 133 24.60 8.74 -16.78
CA GLN A 133 25.32 7.46 -16.73
C GLN A 133 24.62 6.41 -17.60
N SER A 134 25.39 5.43 -18.06
CA SER A 134 24.84 4.28 -18.78
C SER A 134 23.92 3.46 -17.87
N ALA A 135 22.87 2.88 -18.45
CA ALA A 135 22.03 1.93 -17.74
C ALA A 135 22.84 0.69 -17.36
N VAL A 136 22.77 0.29 -16.09
CA VAL A 136 23.46 -0.89 -15.56
C VAL A 136 22.42 -1.94 -15.21
N GLU A 137 22.54 -3.15 -15.76
CA GLU A 137 21.67 -4.26 -15.35
C GLU A 137 22.05 -4.71 -13.93
N VAL A 138 21.05 -4.75 -13.04
CA VAL A 138 21.22 -5.10 -11.63
C VAL A 138 20.31 -6.24 -11.18
N PHE A 139 19.33 -6.64 -12.00
CA PHE A 139 18.42 -7.75 -11.71
C PHE A 139 18.11 -8.50 -13.00
N GLN A 140 18.11 -9.83 -12.94
CA GLN A 140 17.71 -10.69 -14.04
C GLN A 140 17.17 -11.98 -13.44
N ASN A 141 15.91 -12.31 -13.71
CA ASN A 141 15.31 -13.57 -13.28
C ASN A 141 14.24 -14.04 -14.26
N TYR A 142 14.12 -15.36 -14.39
CA TYR A 142 12.97 -15.99 -15.02
C TYR A 142 11.92 -16.25 -13.95
N LEU A 143 10.74 -15.66 -14.13
CA LEU A 143 9.64 -15.75 -13.18
C LEU A 143 8.41 -16.33 -13.87
N ASN A 144 7.66 -17.17 -13.16
CA ASN A 144 6.37 -17.66 -13.64
C ASN A 144 5.28 -16.61 -13.34
N PRO A 145 4.67 -15.98 -14.36
CA PRO A 145 3.62 -14.98 -14.15
C PRO A 145 2.26 -15.58 -13.78
N ASN A 146 2.12 -16.92 -13.84
CA ASN A 146 0.86 -17.62 -13.59
C ASN A 146 0.63 -17.81 -12.09
N LEU A 147 0.22 -16.73 -11.42
CA LEU A 147 -0.18 -16.75 -10.01
C LEU A 147 -1.70 -16.82 -9.85
N PRO A 148 -2.20 -17.21 -8.67
CA PRO A 148 -3.62 -17.08 -8.33
C PRO A 148 -4.12 -15.64 -8.50
N ALA A 149 -5.43 -15.48 -8.70
CA ALA A 149 -6.03 -14.17 -8.92
C ALA A 149 -5.68 -13.19 -7.78
N ASN A 150 -5.44 -11.93 -8.16
CA ASN A 150 -5.09 -10.81 -7.26
C ASN A 150 -3.74 -10.93 -6.52
N GLN A 151 -2.86 -11.86 -6.90
CA GLN A 151 -1.50 -11.94 -6.37
C GLN A 151 -0.51 -11.22 -7.31
N PRO A 152 0.21 -10.19 -6.85
CA PRO A 152 1.19 -9.50 -7.67
C PRO A 152 2.46 -10.34 -7.84
N LEU A 153 2.94 -10.49 -9.07
CA LEU A 153 4.19 -11.22 -9.35
C LEU A 153 5.41 -10.57 -8.71
N ILE A 154 5.49 -9.26 -8.84
CA ILE A 154 6.55 -8.40 -8.32
C ILE A 154 5.85 -7.24 -7.63
N GLN A 155 6.42 -6.78 -6.52
CA GLN A 155 6.03 -5.55 -5.84
C GLN A 155 7.24 -4.92 -5.15
N MET A 156 7.03 -3.71 -4.62
CA MET A 156 8.03 -3.06 -3.79
C MET A 156 8.14 -3.76 -2.44
N GLY A 157 9.35 -4.20 -2.10
CA GLY A 157 9.70 -4.67 -0.78
C GLY A 157 10.05 -3.53 0.17
N GLU A 158 10.43 -3.90 1.39
CA GLU A 158 10.86 -2.96 2.42
C GLU A 158 12.11 -2.17 2.01
N ASP A 159 12.14 -0.86 2.31
CA ASP A 159 13.37 -0.06 2.20
C ASP A 159 14.30 -0.40 3.36
N ARG A 160 15.40 -1.09 3.05
CA ARG A 160 16.44 -1.47 4.03
C ARG A 160 17.64 -0.53 4.02
N GLY A 161 17.46 0.67 3.47
CA GLY A 161 18.47 1.71 3.51
C GLY A 161 19.41 1.75 2.30
N GLN A 162 19.26 0.84 1.33
CA GLN A 162 20.19 0.72 0.20
C GLN A 162 19.94 1.78 -0.90
N ALA A 163 20.83 1.83 -1.89
CA ALA A 163 20.75 2.75 -3.02
C ALA A 163 19.48 2.54 -3.87
N LEU A 164 19.04 1.29 -3.98
CA LEU A 164 17.80 0.88 -4.64
C LEU A 164 16.93 0.10 -3.66
N PRO A 165 15.60 0.22 -3.75
CA PRO A 165 14.69 -0.45 -2.82
C PRO A 165 14.64 -1.97 -3.07
N CYS A 166 14.23 -2.76 -2.07
CA CYS A 166 14.08 -4.20 -2.26
C CYS A 166 12.89 -4.53 -3.18
N LEU A 167 12.96 -5.68 -3.85
CA LEU A 167 11.89 -6.27 -4.65
C LEU A 167 11.32 -7.48 -3.91
N GLU A 168 10.01 -7.53 -3.79
CA GLU A 168 9.31 -8.72 -3.35
C GLU A 168 8.73 -9.43 -4.57
N VAL A 169 9.01 -10.72 -4.68
CA VAL A 169 8.58 -11.56 -5.81
C VAL A 169 7.80 -12.75 -5.29
N LEU A 170 6.58 -12.95 -5.79
CA LEU A 170 5.77 -14.12 -5.48
C LEU A 170 5.93 -15.18 -6.58
N GLN A 171 6.11 -16.43 -6.19
CA GLN A 171 6.20 -17.58 -7.10
C GLN A 171 5.37 -18.76 -6.56
N MET A 172 4.89 -19.61 -7.46
CA MET A 172 4.29 -20.88 -7.06
C MET A 172 5.38 -21.88 -6.67
N GLU A 173 5.21 -22.57 -5.55
CA GLU A 173 5.98 -23.73 -5.13
C GLU A 173 5.01 -24.88 -4.80
N GLY A 174 4.74 -25.73 -5.79
CA GLY A 174 3.62 -26.67 -5.74
C GLY A 174 2.30 -25.89 -5.69
N ASP A 175 1.48 -26.18 -4.69
CA ASP A 175 0.18 -25.51 -4.48
C ASP A 175 0.27 -24.30 -3.54
N ARG A 176 1.48 -23.91 -3.11
CA ARG A 176 1.71 -22.81 -2.17
C ARG A 176 2.42 -21.65 -2.83
N LEU A 177 2.26 -20.45 -2.27
CA LEU A 177 2.99 -19.26 -2.68
C LEU A 177 4.28 -19.15 -1.87
N ARG A 178 5.40 -18.95 -2.56
CA ARG A 178 6.67 -18.56 -1.96
C ARG A 178 6.94 -17.10 -2.27
N GLN A 179 7.24 -16.34 -1.23
CA GLN A 179 7.73 -14.98 -1.34
C GLN A 179 9.26 -14.98 -1.31
N LEU A 180 9.85 -14.25 -2.25
CA LEU A 180 11.28 -14.07 -2.43
C LEU A 180 11.59 -12.58 -2.31
N ASN A 181 12.39 -12.21 -1.31
CA ASN A 181 12.79 -10.83 -1.08
C ASN A 181 14.19 -10.62 -1.65
N TYR A 182 14.29 -9.86 -2.74
CA TYR A 182 15.57 -9.49 -3.35
C TYR A 182 15.96 -8.07 -2.95
N CYS A 183 17.19 -7.87 -2.49
CA CYS A 183 17.68 -6.54 -2.12
C CYS A 183 18.98 -6.22 -2.86
N PHE A 184 19.15 -4.94 -3.20
CA PHE A 184 20.35 -4.45 -3.85
C PHE A 184 21.52 -4.43 -2.87
N ASN A 185 22.66 -5.02 -3.24
CA ASN A 185 23.82 -5.13 -2.37
C ASN A 185 24.96 -4.13 -2.70
N GLY A 186 24.71 -3.17 -3.61
CA GLY A 186 25.72 -2.25 -4.13
C GLY A 186 26.19 -2.57 -5.56
N ASP A 187 25.98 -3.80 -6.03
CA ASP A 187 26.28 -4.25 -7.40
C ASP A 187 25.04 -4.79 -8.10
N ARG A 188 24.33 -5.72 -7.45
CA ARG A 188 23.16 -6.41 -8.01
C ARG A 188 22.16 -6.78 -6.93
N TYR A 189 20.97 -7.16 -7.36
CA TYR A 189 19.98 -7.75 -6.48
C TYR A 189 20.39 -9.16 -6.08
N GLN A 190 20.28 -9.46 -4.78
CA GLN A 190 20.49 -10.79 -4.23
C GLN A 190 19.30 -11.20 -3.36
N LEU A 191 19.02 -12.51 -3.32
CA LEU A 191 17.99 -13.06 -2.45
C LEU A 191 18.40 -12.82 -0.99
N ALA A 192 17.68 -11.94 -0.31
CA ALA A 192 17.90 -11.60 1.09
C ALA A 192 17.09 -12.51 2.03
N ASP A 193 15.89 -12.91 1.61
CA ASP A 193 15.02 -13.77 2.39
C ASP A 193 14.05 -14.56 1.49
N SER A 194 13.60 -15.72 1.96
CA SER A 194 12.59 -16.53 1.29
C SER A 194 11.66 -17.17 2.31
N GLN A 195 10.36 -16.94 2.13
CA GLN A 195 9.34 -17.46 3.01
C GLN A 195 8.25 -18.19 2.21
N LEU A 196 7.85 -19.35 2.71
CA LEU A 196 6.72 -20.08 2.18
C LEU A 196 5.45 -19.59 2.88
N LEU A 197 4.53 -19.02 2.12
CA LEU A 197 3.29 -18.48 2.66
C LEU A 197 2.39 -19.65 3.06
N SER A 198 1.87 -19.55 4.28
CA SER A 198 0.88 -20.50 4.79
C SER A 198 -0.47 -20.20 4.13
N SER A 199 -1.17 -21.26 3.72
CA SER A 199 -2.54 -21.19 3.19
C SER A 199 -3.54 -20.74 4.24
#